data_AF-A0A834SIK0-F1
#
_entry.id   AF-A0A834SIK0-F1
#
_cell.length_a   1.000
_cell.length_b   1.000
_cell.length_c   1.000
_cell.angle_alpha   90.00
_cell.angle_beta   90.00
_cell.angle_gamma   90.00
#
_symmetry.space_group_name_H-M   'P 1'
#
loop_
_entity.id
_entity.type
_entity.pdbx_description
1 polymer ?
#
loop_
_entity_poly.entity_id
_entity_poly.type
_entity_poly.pdbx_seq_one_letter_code
_entity_poly.pdbx_strand_id
1 'polypeptide(L)' 'MIGLEGDSITYVVDPKTSDECKTTVLPKGHIWIEGDNIYDSTDSRKFGPVPYGLLCGKAFWKVWPPKTFGRLGKN' A
#
# COMPACT_ATOMS: atom_id res chain seq x y z
N MET A 1 2.22 -2.20 1.69
CA MET A 1 3.46 -1.47 1.29
C MET A 1 3.09 -0.01 1.02
N ILE A 2 4.02 0.94 1.21
CA ILE A 2 3.85 2.34 0.78
C ILE A 2 5.03 2.71 -0.12
N GLY A 3 4.76 3.28 -1.30
CA GLY A 3 5.75 3.89 -2.19
C GLY A 3 5.51 5.40 -2.32
N LEU A 4 6.56 6.16 -2.61
CA LEU A 4 6.57 7.62 -2.73
C LEU A 4 7.02 8.07 -4.11
N GLU A 5 6.79 9.35 -4.42
CA GLU A 5 7.30 10.01 -5.62
C GLU A 5 8.74 9.59 -5.98
N GLY A 6 8.93 9.20 -7.25
CA GLY A 6 10.22 8.77 -7.78
C GLY A 6 10.56 7.29 -7.53
N ASP A 7 9.83 6.60 -6.65
CA ASP A 7 10.04 5.16 -6.44
C ASP A 7 9.63 4.37 -7.68
N SER A 8 10.44 3.36 -8.01
CA SER A 8 10.10 2.34 -9.00
C SER A 8 9.46 1.17 -8.27
N ILE A 9 8.15 1.00 -8.45
CA ILE A 9 7.34 -0.02 -7.76
C ILE A 9 7.05 -1.16 -8.71
N THR A 10 7.42 -2.37 -8.32
CA THR A 10 7.03 -3.61 -9.01
C THR A 10 5.90 -4.30 -8.24
N TYR A 11 4.82 -4.64 -8.92
CA TYR A 11 3.63 -5.24 -8.33
C TYR A 11 3.03 -6.34 -9.22
N VAL A 12 2.33 -7.28 -8.60
CA VAL A 12 1.57 -8.35 -9.30
C VAL A 12 0.25 -7.77 -9.82
N VAL A 13 -0.07 -8.01 -11.09
CA VAL A 13 -1.25 -7.45 -11.77
C VAL A 13 -2.54 -8.08 -11.27
N ASP A 14 -2.61 -9.42 -11.25
CA ASP A 14 -3.73 -10.16 -10.70
C ASP A 14 -3.23 -11.41 -9.94
N PRO A 15 -3.06 -11.32 -8.61
CA PRO A 15 -2.52 -12.40 -7.81
C PRO A 15 -3.42 -13.64 -7.73
N LYS A 16 -4.66 -13.59 -8.24
CA LYS A 16 -5.55 -14.75 -8.28
C LYS A 16 -5.33 -15.63 -9.52
N THR A 17 -4.86 -15.03 -10.61
CA THR A 17 -4.86 -15.69 -11.93
C THR A 17 -3.49 -15.78 -12.57
N SER A 18 -2.54 -14.93 -12.18
CA SER A 18 -1.18 -14.98 -12.73
C SER A 18 -0.12 -14.42 -11.78
N ASP A 19 1.14 -14.73 -12.09
CA ASP A 19 2.33 -14.12 -11.47
C ASP A 19 2.89 -12.97 -12.33
N GLU A 20 2.09 -12.43 -13.27
CA GLU A 20 2.50 -11.30 -14.10
C GLU A 20 2.79 -10.09 -13.23
N CYS A 21 4.01 -9.56 -13.35
CA CYS A 21 4.45 -8.37 -12.64
C CYS A 21 4.57 -7.18 -13.59
N LYS A 22 4.19 -6.00 -13.12
CA LYS A 22 4.43 -4.72 -13.79
C LYS A 22 5.25 -3.80 -12.90
N THR A 23 6.02 -2.94 -13.54
CA THR A 23 6.79 -1.90 -12.85
C THR A 23 6.30 -0.54 -13.28
N THR A 24 6.11 0.35 -12.33
CA THR A 24 5.72 1.75 -12.57
C THR A 24 6.57 2.68 -11.72
N VAL A 25 6.87 3.86 -12.27
CA VAL A 25 7.57 4.92 -11.53
C VAL A 25 6.52 5.90 -10.99
N LEU A 26 6.58 6.19 -9.70
CA LEU A 26 5.57 7.04 -9.07
C LEU A 26 5.76 8.50 -9.48
N PRO A 27 4.71 9.13 -10.04
CA PRO A 27 4.79 10.51 -10.46
C PRO A 27 4.87 11.46 -9.26
N LYS A 28 5.25 12.71 -9.55
CA LYS A 28 5.33 13.77 -8.55
C LYS A 28 4.03 13.89 -7.77
N GLY A 29 4.13 14.00 -6.45
CA GLY A 29 3.00 14.19 -5.55
C GLY A 29 2.05 12.98 -5.45
N HIS A 30 2.46 11.79 -5.87
CA HIS A 30 1.66 10.56 -5.73
C HIS A 30 2.33 9.56 -4.79
N ILE A 31 1.49 8.69 -4.23
CA ILE A 31 1.88 7.57 -3.39
C ILE A 31 1.32 6.28 -3.96
N TRP A 32 2.00 5.18 -3.66
CA TRP A 32 1.50 3.83 -3.89
C TRP A 32 1.13 3.21 -2.56
N ILE A 33 -0.05 2.60 -2.49
CA ILE A 33 -0.57 1.93 -1.30
C ILE A 33 -1.04 0.54 -1.71
N GLU A 34 -0.59 -0.46 -0.96
CA GLU A 34 -1.07 -1.86 -1.07
C GLU A 34 -1.55 -2.37 0.27
N GLY A 35 -2.70 -3.06 0.24
CA GLY A 35 -3.23 -3.81 1.36
C GLY A 35 -2.36 -5.02 1.71
N ASP A 36 -2.47 -5.45 2.96
CA ASP A 36 -1.82 -6.65 3.50
C ASP A 36 -2.42 -7.95 2.93
N ASN A 37 -3.73 -7.97 2.66
CA ASN A 37 -4.37 -9.07 1.96
C ASN A 37 -4.30 -8.90 0.43
N ILE A 38 -3.23 -9.42 -0.18
CA ILE A 38 -3.00 -9.37 -1.64
C ILE A 38 -4.15 -9.95 -2.46
N TYR A 39 -4.86 -10.95 -1.96
CA TYR A 39 -5.94 -11.62 -2.69
C TYR A 39 -7.29 -10.90 -2.58
N ASP A 40 -7.46 -10.02 -1.60
CA ASP A 40 -8.75 -9.37 -1.33
C ASP A 40 -8.60 -7.90 -0.94
N SER A 41 -7.82 -7.19 -1.73
CA SER A 41 -7.66 -5.75 -1.61
C SER A 41 -8.08 -5.04 -2.90
N THR A 42 -8.56 -3.82 -2.73
CA THR A 42 -8.75 -2.87 -3.83
C THR A 42 -7.86 -1.70 -3.53
N ASP A 43 -6.71 -1.68 -4.19
CA ASP A 43 -5.62 -0.76 -3.91
C ASP A 43 -4.92 -0.32 -5.21
N SER A 44 -3.70 0.22 -5.09
CA SER A 44 -3.00 0.86 -6.22
C SER A 44 -2.73 -0.10 -7.37
N ARG A 45 -2.72 -1.42 -7.12
CA ARG A 45 -2.63 -2.44 -8.20
C ARG A 45 -3.80 -2.34 -9.19
N LYS A 46 -4.97 -1.92 -8.71
CA LYS A 46 -6.20 -1.79 -9.51
C LYS A 46 -6.44 -0.36 -10.02
N PHE A 47 -6.27 0.65 -9.18
CA PHE A 47 -6.60 2.05 -9.52
C PHE A 47 -5.38 2.93 -9.81
N GLY A 48 -4.16 2.43 -9.64
CA GLY A 48 -2.92 3.16 -9.87
C GLY A 48 -2.46 4.04 -8.69
N PRO A 49 -1.48 4.94 -8.91
CA PRO A 49 -0.98 5.85 -7.89
C PRO A 49 -2.06 6.81 -7.36
N VAL A 50 -1.98 7.17 -6.09
CA VAL A 50 -2.94 8.07 -5.41
C VAL A 50 -2.28 9.42 -5.14
N PRO A 51 -2.95 10.56 -5.41
CA PRO A 51 -2.43 11.87 -5.02
C PRO A 51 -2.19 11.98 -3.51
N TYR A 52 -1.02 12.47 -3.12
CA TYR A 52 -0.65 12.66 -1.71
C TYR A 52 -1.65 13.54 -0.95
N GLY A 53 -2.30 14.50 -1.63
CA GLY A 53 -3.31 15.38 -1.04
C GLY A 53 -4.57 14.67 -0.52
N LEU A 54 -4.79 13.40 -0.88
CA LEU A 54 -5.89 12.58 -0.34
C LEU A 54 -5.51 11.86 0.97
N LEU A 55 -4.25 11.95 1.40
CA LEU A 55 -3.78 11.30 2.62
C LEU A 55 -4.29 12.06 3.87
N CYS A 56 -5.24 11.47 4.59
CA CYS A 56 -5.76 12.05 5.83
C CYS A 56 -4.84 11.82 7.05
N GLY A 57 -4.09 10.71 7.07
CA GLY A 57 -3.25 10.36 8.21
C GLY A 57 -2.64 8.96 8.11
N LYS A 58 -1.77 8.64 9.06
CA LYS A 58 -1.07 7.35 9.16
C LYS A 58 -1.50 6.61 10.43
N ALA A 59 -1.95 5.37 10.30
CA ALA A 59 -2.17 4.51 11.46
C ALA A 59 -0.83 4.15 12.11
N PHE A 60 -0.65 4.50 13.37
CA PHE A 60 0.60 4.24 14.11
C PHE A 60 0.40 3.42 15.39
N TRP A 61 -0.83 3.26 15.88
CA TRP A 61 -1.17 2.52 17.10
C TRP A 61 -2.36 1.60 16.89
N LYS A 62 -2.31 0.42 17.51
CA LYS A 62 -3.43 -0.51 17.65
C LYS A 62 -3.97 -0.42 19.07
N VAL A 63 -5.24 -0.06 19.21
CA VAL A 63 -5.90 0.10 20.52
C VAL A 63 -6.59 -1.19 20.98
N TRP A 64 -7.11 -1.99 20.04
CA TRP A 64 -7.85 -3.23 20.32
C TRP A 64 -7.36 -4.37 19.41
N PRO A 65 -7.35 -5.64 19.86
CA PRO A 65 -7.67 -6.10 21.23
C PRO A 65 -6.61 -5.70 22.26
N PRO A 66 -6.97 -5.52 23.56
CA PRO A 66 -6.08 -4.93 24.56
C PRO A 66 -4.81 -5.74 24.78
N LYS A 67 -4.91 -7.07 24.64
CA LYS A 67 -3.77 -8.01 24.69
C LYS A 67 -2.67 -7.70 23.67
N THR A 68 -3.02 -6.97 22.61
CA THR A 68 -2.11 -6.61 21.52
C THR A 68 -2.00 -5.10 21.33
N PHE A 69 -2.42 -4.33 22.34
CA PHE A 69 -2.27 -2.87 22.35
C PHE A 69 -0.80 -2.50 22.13
N GLY A 70 -0.53 -1.57 21.21
CA GLY A 70 0.84 -1.13 20.96
C GLY A 70 1.04 -0.42 19.63
N ARG A 71 2.31 -0.09 19.34
CA ARG A 71 2.70 0.63 18.12
C ARG A 71 2.68 -0.30 16.90
N LEU A 72 2.05 0.15 15.83
CA LEU A 72 2.17 -0.47 14.51
C LEU A 72 3.58 -0.22 13.96
N GLY A 73 4.27 -1.28 13.49
CA GLY A 73 5.61 -1.16 12.90
C GLY A 73 6.75 -0.94 13.90
N LYS A 74 6.70 -1.59 15.07
CA LYS A 74 7.86 -1.74 15.97
C LYS A 74 7.95 -3.21 16.36
N ASN A 75 8.93 -3.92 15.78
CA ASN A 75 9.55 -5.09 16.40
C ASN A 75 10.89 -4.61 16.95
#